data_AF-A0A4R8G309-F1
#
_entry.id   AF-A0A4R8G309-F1
#
_cell.length_a   1.000
_cell.length_b   1.000
_cell.length_c   1.000
_cell.angle_alpha   90.00
_cell.angle_beta   90.00
_cell.angle_gamma   90.00
#
_symmetry.space_group_name_H-M   'P 1'
#
loop_
_entity.id
_entity.type
_entity.pdbx_description
1 polymer ?
#
loop_
_entity_poly.entity_id
_entity_poly.type
_entity_poly.pdbx_seq_one_letter_code
_entity_poly.pdbx_strand_id
1 'polypeptide(L)'
;MIHSFDLKNSFLYFFSANTSQEFLKKCYQRQNLDQAEQKSYENSYPFIYYLEHGQVYYEQAEKAPLVIKPILFFYGLVHLVKACILTVDPNYPETTSVLAHGVSTRKRKKQQYNFFQDEVKFQKSGLFPYMGEKLFHMKHLEGEKTTMGELFGQIPELNYLYSQTEGRATFLEAELEKGVFILPKMILDRFHMTESRFVEYLQSKSDFNISFQEPADLDLKFSAKNLNTYNYKPLRYSPDAGKFFFPLAKDGLIDFPELLIHFLLLYNLSMIARYETEWWSELIKMMPNKDYPFIQTFLQITSAKGPYLIYQYLADKKH
;
A
#
# COMPACT_ATOMS: atom_id res chain seq x y z
N MET A 1 -1.69 -18.09 0.24
CA MET A 1 -2.70 -18.23 -0.85
C MET A 1 -3.43 -16.91 -0.90
N ILE A 2 -3.46 -16.22 -2.05
CA ILE A 2 -4.14 -14.92 -2.15
C ILE A 2 -5.61 -15.12 -1.79
N HIS A 3 -6.11 -14.29 -0.86
CA HIS A 3 -7.51 -14.39 -0.42
C HIS A 3 -8.40 -13.69 -1.44
N SER A 4 -9.52 -14.31 -1.80
CA SER A 4 -10.52 -13.67 -2.66
C SER A 4 -11.05 -12.40 -1.98
N PHE A 5 -11.21 -11.32 -2.73
CA PHE A 5 -11.65 -10.03 -2.20
C PHE A 5 -12.85 -9.48 -2.97
N ASP A 6 -13.79 -8.97 -2.19
CA ASP A 6 -14.96 -8.20 -2.56
C ASP A 6 -15.25 -7.24 -1.39
N LEU A 7 -15.28 -5.93 -1.68
CA LEU A 7 -15.34 -4.90 -0.64
C LEU A 7 -16.53 -5.08 0.32
N LYS A 8 -17.68 -5.54 -0.20
CA LYS A 8 -18.91 -5.69 0.59
C LYS A 8 -18.86 -6.93 1.47
N ASN A 9 -18.45 -8.05 0.90
CA ASN A 9 -18.59 -9.36 1.55
C ASN A 9 -17.36 -9.79 2.35
N SER A 10 -16.17 -9.35 1.97
CA SER A 10 -14.92 -9.92 2.54
C SER A 10 -14.74 -9.59 4.01
N PHE A 11 -15.16 -8.39 4.43
CA PHE A 11 -15.08 -7.99 5.84
C PHE A 11 -16.21 -8.55 6.71
N LEU A 12 -17.25 -9.18 6.14
CA LEU A 12 -18.43 -9.66 6.89
C LEU A 12 -18.07 -10.57 8.07
N TYR A 13 -17.02 -11.40 7.92
CA TYR A 13 -16.51 -12.25 8.99
C TYR A 13 -16.18 -11.46 10.28
N PHE A 14 -15.76 -10.21 10.14
CA PHE A 14 -15.39 -9.34 11.24
C PHE A 14 -16.57 -8.57 11.85
N PHE A 15 -17.75 -8.54 11.21
CA PHE A 15 -18.93 -7.81 11.72
C PHE A 15 -19.77 -8.60 12.71
N SER A 16 -19.11 -9.30 13.62
CA SER A 16 -19.69 -9.95 14.80
C SER A 16 -18.78 -9.66 15.98
N ALA A 17 -19.34 -9.15 17.09
CA ALA A 17 -18.56 -8.84 18.28
C ALA A 17 -17.82 -10.08 18.82
N ASN A 18 -18.49 -11.24 18.84
CA ASN A 18 -17.88 -12.50 19.26
C ASN A 18 -16.75 -12.92 18.32
N THR A 19 -16.99 -12.92 17.00
CA THR A 19 -15.95 -13.31 16.02
C THR A 19 -14.76 -12.37 16.02
N SER A 20 -15.01 -11.06 16.14
CA SER A 20 -13.96 -10.03 16.24
C SER A 20 -13.16 -10.15 17.53
N GLN A 21 -13.83 -10.38 18.67
CA GLN A 21 -13.15 -10.64 19.93
C GLN A 21 -12.25 -11.87 19.81
N GLU A 22 -12.76 -13.00 19.30
CA GLU A 22 -11.96 -14.21 19.13
C GLU A 22 -10.78 -14.01 18.18
N PHE A 23 -10.99 -13.28 17.08
CA PHE A 23 -9.94 -12.94 16.13
C PHE A 23 -8.83 -12.10 16.79
N LEU A 24 -9.19 -11.03 17.49
CA LEU A 24 -8.23 -10.17 18.20
C LEU A 24 -7.53 -10.94 19.33
N LYS A 25 -8.25 -11.75 20.10
CA LYS A 25 -7.69 -12.62 21.15
C LYS A 25 -6.62 -13.53 20.58
N LYS A 26 -6.88 -14.20 19.45
CA LYS A 26 -5.89 -15.03 18.74
C LYS A 26 -4.69 -14.21 18.29
N CYS A 27 -4.89 -13.02 17.74
CA CYS A 27 -3.80 -12.14 17.34
C CYS A 27 -2.89 -11.77 18.53
N TYR A 28 -3.48 -11.42 19.67
CA TYR A 28 -2.76 -11.04 20.88
C TYR A 28 -2.02 -12.23 21.51
N GLN A 29 -2.65 -13.40 21.56
CA GLN A 29 -2.04 -14.63 22.08
C GLN A 29 -0.82 -15.06 21.24
N ARG A 30 -0.91 -14.98 19.90
CA ARG A 30 0.23 -15.30 19.01
C ARG A 30 1.43 -14.37 19.20
N GLN A 31 1.17 -13.15 19.67
CA GLN A 31 2.19 -12.16 19.96
C GLN A 31 2.62 -12.18 21.43
N ASN A 32 2.13 -13.13 22.23
CA ASN A 32 2.36 -13.24 23.67
C ASN A 32 2.06 -11.93 24.44
N LEU A 33 0.99 -11.23 24.06
CA LEU A 33 0.54 -10.02 24.75
C LEU A 33 -0.25 -10.35 26.01
N ASP A 34 0.01 -9.60 27.08
CA ASP A 34 -0.70 -9.74 28.35
C ASP A 34 -2.19 -9.38 28.22
N GLN A 35 -3.01 -10.04 29.04
CA GLN A 35 -4.46 -9.77 29.16
C GLN A 35 -5.21 -9.87 27.83
N ALA A 36 -4.77 -10.75 26.91
CA ALA A 36 -5.35 -10.92 25.58
C ALA A 36 -6.89 -11.03 25.57
N GLU A 37 -7.47 -11.73 26.54
CA GLU A 37 -8.92 -11.86 26.69
C GLU A 37 -9.61 -10.52 26.97
N GLN A 38 -9.20 -9.83 28.03
CA GLN A 38 -9.74 -8.52 28.39
C GLN A 38 -9.55 -7.50 27.25
N LYS A 39 -8.33 -7.41 26.72
CA LYS A 39 -8.01 -6.45 25.65
C LYS A 39 -8.76 -6.73 24.35
N SER A 40 -9.03 -8.00 24.03
CA SER A 40 -9.83 -8.36 22.85
C SER A 40 -11.30 -8.00 23.01
N TYR A 41 -11.83 -8.10 24.23
CA TYR A 41 -13.19 -7.68 24.55
C TYR A 41 -13.33 -6.16 24.39
N GLU A 42 -12.41 -5.40 24.99
CA GLU A 42 -12.37 -3.93 24.93
C GLU A 42 -12.26 -3.41 23.48
N ASN A 43 -11.45 -4.08 22.64
CA ASN A 43 -11.19 -3.64 21.27
C ASN A 43 -12.13 -4.24 20.21
N SER A 44 -13.04 -5.14 20.57
CA SER A 44 -13.95 -5.81 19.63
C SER A 44 -14.81 -4.80 18.84
N TYR A 45 -15.47 -3.87 19.53
CA TYR A 45 -16.27 -2.82 18.91
C TYR A 45 -15.43 -1.75 18.20
N PRO A 46 -14.36 -1.18 18.78
CA PRO A 46 -13.47 -0.27 18.06
C PRO A 46 -12.97 -0.84 16.72
N PHE A 47 -12.59 -2.12 16.68
CA PHE A 47 -12.17 -2.80 15.46
C PHE A 47 -13.31 -2.89 14.43
N ILE A 48 -14.51 -3.28 14.85
CA ILE A 48 -15.72 -3.29 14.00
C ILE A 48 -16.00 -1.90 13.42
N TYR A 49 -16.01 -0.86 14.25
CA TYR A 49 -16.33 0.50 13.82
C TYR A 49 -15.31 1.05 12.82
N TYR A 50 -14.02 0.72 12.99
CA TYR A 50 -13.01 1.09 12.01
C TYR A 50 -13.23 0.41 10.66
N LEU A 51 -13.59 -0.88 10.63
CA LEU A 51 -13.92 -1.57 9.38
C LEU A 51 -15.19 -1.01 8.72
N GLU A 52 -16.24 -0.79 9.51
CA GLU A 52 -17.52 -0.24 9.04
C GLU A 52 -17.34 1.16 8.45
N HIS A 53 -16.67 2.06 9.19
CA HIS A 53 -16.37 3.39 8.68
C HIS A 53 -15.51 3.31 7.41
N GLY A 54 -14.46 2.49 7.42
CA GLY A 54 -13.63 2.27 6.24
C GLY A 54 -14.44 1.90 5.00
N GLN A 55 -15.31 0.89 5.12
CA GLN A 55 -16.21 0.47 4.03
C GLN A 55 -17.13 1.59 3.58
N VAL A 56 -17.83 2.26 4.50
CA VAL A 56 -18.75 3.36 4.17
C VAL A 56 -18.02 4.45 3.41
N TYR A 57 -16.85 4.88 3.86
CA TYR A 57 -16.06 5.91 3.16
C TYR A 57 -15.68 5.49 1.74
N TYR A 58 -15.22 4.25 1.53
CA TYR A 58 -14.90 3.74 0.19
C TYR A 58 -16.14 3.64 -0.71
N GLU A 59 -17.27 3.15 -0.19
CA GLU A 59 -18.52 3.05 -0.95
C GLU A 59 -19.09 4.41 -1.35
N GLN A 60 -18.95 5.42 -0.47
CA GLN A 60 -19.33 6.79 -0.80
C GLN A 60 -18.34 7.43 -1.78
N ALA A 61 -17.04 7.17 -1.61
CA ALA A 61 -16.00 7.69 -2.51
C ALA A 61 -16.21 7.23 -3.95
N GLU A 62 -16.65 5.99 -4.17
CA GLU A 62 -16.95 5.48 -5.51
C GLU A 62 -17.99 6.32 -6.25
N LYS A 63 -19.05 6.70 -5.53
CA LYS A 63 -20.18 7.48 -6.05
C LYS A 63 -19.90 8.98 -6.10
N ALA A 64 -18.90 9.44 -5.35
CA ALA A 64 -18.61 10.86 -5.19
C ALA A 64 -17.98 11.48 -6.44
N PRO A 65 -18.19 12.79 -6.70
CA PRO A 65 -17.48 13.50 -7.74
C PRO A 65 -15.98 13.58 -7.43
N LEU A 66 -15.16 13.71 -8.47
CA LEU A 66 -13.69 13.76 -8.37
C LEU A 66 -13.20 14.82 -7.36
N VAL A 67 -13.92 15.94 -7.23
CA VAL A 67 -13.57 17.05 -6.33
C VAL A 67 -13.36 16.60 -4.88
N ILE A 68 -14.17 15.67 -4.36
CA ILE A 68 -14.10 15.21 -2.95
C ILE A 68 -13.62 13.77 -2.81
N LYS A 69 -13.55 13.01 -3.92
CA LYS A 69 -13.21 11.59 -3.94
C LYS A 69 -11.89 11.25 -3.22
N PRO A 70 -10.77 11.99 -3.39
CA PRO A 70 -9.53 11.70 -2.66
C PRO A 70 -9.64 11.82 -1.15
N ILE A 71 -10.44 12.78 -0.66
CA ILE A 71 -10.67 12.99 0.77
C ILE A 71 -11.34 11.75 1.36
N LEU A 72 -12.38 11.25 0.69
CA LEU A 72 -13.13 10.09 1.15
C LEU A 72 -12.28 8.82 1.15
N PHE A 73 -11.52 8.56 0.07
CA PHE A 73 -10.60 7.41 0.04
C PHE A 73 -9.52 7.50 1.10
N PHE A 74 -8.94 8.68 1.35
CA PHE A 74 -7.93 8.84 2.38
C PHE A 74 -8.47 8.52 3.77
N TYR A 75 -9.59 9.11 4.17
CA TYR A 75 -10.17 8.84 5.49
C TYR A 75 -10.71 7.41 5.62
N GLY A 76 -11.23 6.82 4.54
CA GLY A 76 -11.56 5.40 4.49
C GLY A 76 -10.34 4.52 4.74
N LEU A 77 -9.21 4.80 4.08
CA LEU A 77 -7.98 4.03 4.28
C LEU A 77 -7.43 4.20 5.69
N VAL A 78 -7.48 5.41 6.24
CA VAL A 78 -7.08 5.69 7.63
C VAL A 78 -7.88 4.83 8.62
N HIS A 79 -9.20 4.72 8.43
CA HIS A 79 -10.02 3.85 9.28
C HIS A 79 -9.62 2.38 9.17
N LEU A 80 -9.47 1.87 7.95
CA LEU A 80 -9.06 0.49 7.71
C LEU A 80 -7.68 0.16 8.29
N VAL A 81 -6.71 1.07 8.17
CA VAL A 81 -5.37 0.92 8.77
C VAL A 81 -5.45 0.82 10.29
N LYS A 82 -6.32 1.61 10.94
CA LYS A 82 -6.51 1.53 12.39
C LYS A 82 -7.06 0.17 12.84
N ALA A 83 -7.93 -0.45 12.05
CA ALA A 83 -8.36 -1.83 12.31
C ALA A 83 -7.18 -2.82 12.24
N CYS A 84 -6.28 -2.68 11.26
CA CYS A 84 -5.06 -3.49 11.18
C CYS A 84 -4.14 -3.28 12.38
N ILE A 85 -3.96 -2.04 12.83
CA ILE A 85 -3.17 -1.71 14.01
C ILE A 85 -3.69 -2.41 15.27
N LEU A 86 -5.01 -2.43 15.47
CA LEU A 86 -5.61 -3.12 16.62
C LEU A 86 -5.32 -4.62 16.64
N THR A 87 -4.88 -5.24 15.54
CA THR A 87 -4.46 -6.67 15.57
C THR A 87 -3.09 -6.89 16.21
N VAL A 88 -2.27 -5.85 16.34
CA VAL A 88 -0.89 -5.93 16.86
C VAL A 88 -0.64 -5.03 18.07
N ASP A 89 -1.48 -4.01 18.26
CA ASP A 89 -1.39 -3.10 19.40
C ASP A 89 -2.78 -2.82 20.00
N PRO A 90 -3.18 -3.56 21.05
CA PRO A 90 -4.47 -3.36 21.71
C PRO A 90 -4.60 -2.05 22.49
N ASN A 91 -3.49 -1.32 22.69
CA ASN A 91 -3.52 -0.06 23.44
C ASN A 91 -3.66 1.15 22.49
N TYR A 92 -3.79 0.93 21.19
CA TYR A 92 -3.92 2.02 20.22
C TYR A 92 -5.27 2.76 20.37
N PRO A 93 -5.26 4.12 20.36
CA PRO A 93 -4.11 5.00 20.36
C PRO A 93 -3.56 5.23 21.78
N GLU A 94 -2.29 4.88 22.01
CA GLU A 94 -1.65 5.06 23.33
C GLU A 94 -1.41 6.54 23.66
N THR A 95 -1.10 7.36 22.64
CA THR A 95 -0.87 8.80 22.80
C THR A 95 -1.58 9.61 21.73
N THR A 96 -1.84 10.89 21.98
CA THR A 96 -2.39 11.80 20.98
C THR A 96 -1.44 12.04 19.80
N SER A 97 -0.14 11.75 19.98
CA SER A 97 0.87 11.94 18.92
C SER A 97 0.64 11.02 17.71
N VAL A 98 0.08 9.82 17.91
CA VAL A 98 -0.22 8.87 16.82
C VAL A 98 -1.55 9.17 16.10
N LEU A 99 -2.29 10.18 16.56
CA LEU A 99 -3.53 10.63 15.91
C LEU A 99 -3.27 11.57 14.71
N ALA A 100 -2.12 12.24 14.67
CA ALA A 100 -1.69 13.00 13.51
C ALA A 100 -1.46 12.08 12.31
N HIS A 101 -1.49 12.60 11.08
CA HIS A 101 -1.23 11.79 9.88
C HIS A 101 0.21 11.21 9.85
N GLY A 102 1.17 11.91 10.44
CA GLY A 102 2.58 11.51 10.48
C GLY A 102 3.37 11.74 9.21
N VAL A 103 2.80 12.55 8.32
CA VAL A 103 3.39 13.02 7.07
C VAL A 103 3.02 14.49 6.87
N SER A 104 3.84 15.22 6.12
CA SER A 104 3.53 16.58 5.70
C SER A 104 3.92 16.80 4.26
N THR A 105 3.18 17.69 3.58
CA THR A 105 3.57 18.19 2.26
C THR A 105 4.16 19.58 2.41
N ARG A 106 5.10 19.93 1.53
CA ARG A 106 5.64 21.29 1.51
C ARG A 106 4.62 22.20 0.83
N LYS A 107 4.25 23.30 1.47
CA LYS A 107 3.47 24.36 0.82
C LYS A 107 4.30 24.97 -0.31
N ARG A 108 4.00 24.63 -1.57
CA ARG A 108 4.68 25.16 -2.75
C ARG A 108 4.04 26.48 -3.20
N LYS A 109 4.82 27.33 -3.87
CA LYS A 109 4.29 28.55 -4.52
C LYS A 109 3.35 28.11 -5.65
N LYS A 110 2.18 28.75 -5.76
CA LYS A 110 1.12 28.38 -6.73
C LYS A 110 1.56 28.43 -8.20
N GLN A 111 2.49 29.31 -8.56
CA GLN A 111 3.00 29.39 -9.93
C GLN A 111 3.75 28.11 -10.29
N GLN A 112 3.28 27.42 -11.33
CA GLN A 112 3.86 26.20 -11.90
C GLN A 112 3.85 24.98 -10.97
N TYR A 113 2.87 24.88 -10.06
CA TYR A 113 2.69 23.64 -9.29
C TYR A 113 2.43 22.45 -10.23
N ASN A 114 3.18 21.38 -10.02
CA ASN A 114 3.02 20.08 -10.68
C ASN A 114 3.00 18.99 -9.61
N PHE A 115 1.98 18.12 -9.66
CA PHE A 115 1.76 17.10 -8.65
C PHE A 115 2.89 16.07 -8.62
N PHE A 116 3.36 15.60 -9.78
CA PHE A 116 4.47 14.62 -9.86
C PHE A 116 5.72 15.09 -9.13
N GLN A 117 6.00 16.39 -9.18
CA GLN A 117 7.17 16.97 -8.53
C GLN A 117 6.96 17.25 -7.05
N ASP A 118 5.72 17.20 -6.55
CA ASP A 118 5.42 17.49 -5.16
C ASP A 118 5.99 16.41 -4.23
N GLU A 119 6.33 16.81 -3.01
CA GLU A 119 7.05 15.98 -2.05
C GLU A 119 6.22 15.77 -0.79
N VAL A 120 6.23 14.54 -0.30
CA VAL A 120 5.77 14.19 1.05
C VAL A 120 6.98 13.88 1.93
N LYS A 121 6.99 14.48 3.12
CA LYS A 121 8.03 14.29 4.14
C LYS A 121 7.49 13.48 5.30
N PHE A 122 8.23 12.47 5.71
CA PHE A 122 7.87 11.61 6.83
C PHE A 122 8.21 12.28 8.16
N GLN A 123 7.23 12.30 9.07
CA GLN A 123 7.39 12.89 10.40
C GLN A 123 7.84 11.84 11.42
N LYS A 124 8.37 12.31 12.56
CA LYS A 124 8.77 11.45 13.67
C LYS A 124 7.63 10.63 14.26
N SER A 125 6.47 11.25 14.37
CA SER A 125 5.29 10.71 15.04
C SER A 125 4.05 10.90 14.18
N GLY A 126 3.02 10.12 14.46
CA GLY A 126 1.76 10.09 13.70
C GLY A 126 1.47 8.69 13.16
N LEU A 127 0.32 8.56 12.51
CA LEU A 127 -0.20 7.31 12.01
C LEU A 127 0.73 6.65 11.00
N PHE A 128 1.31 7.40 10.06
CA PHE A 128 2.19 6.87 9.02
C PHE A 128 3.45 6.15 9.57
N PRO A 129 4.33 6.79 10.36
CA PRO A 129 5.50 6.11 10.92
C PRO A 129 5.07 4.98 11.88
N TYR A 130 3.97 5.17 12.62
CA TYR A 130 3.47 4.15 13.55
C TYR A 130 2.96 2.89 12.83
N MET A 131 2.21 3.02 11.72
CA MET A 131 1.80 1.85 10.92
C MET A 131 2.99 1.20 10.21
N GLY A 132 3.96 1.99 9.73
CA GLY A 132 5.19 1.48 9.13
C GLY A 132 5.95 0.57 10.09
N GLU A 133 6.10 1.01 11.35
CA GLU A 133 6.75 0.23 12.39
C GLU A 133 5.92 -1.01 12.80
N LYS A 134 4.64 -0.82 13.12
CA LYS A 134 3.81 -1.87 13.74
C LYS A 134 3.37 -2.95 12.76
N LEU A 135 3.07 -2.60 11.51
CA LEU A 135 2.54 -3.54 10.51
C LEU A 135 3.62 -4.12 9.57
N PHE A 136 4.73 -3.38 9.38
CA PHE A 136 5.74 -3.69 8.37
C PHE A 136 7.17 -3.69 8.89
N HIS A 137 7.39 -3.50 10.20
CA HIS A 137 8.70 -3.48 10.84
C HIS A 137 9.67 -2.43 10.27
N MET A 138 9.15 -1.37 9.63
CA MET A 138 9.94 -0.27 9.09
C MET A 138 10.19 0.78 10.17
N LYS A 139 11.41 0.79 10.71
CA LYS A 139 11.85 1.75 11.73
C LYS A 139 12.65 2.90 11.09
N HIS A 140 12.71 4.03 11.79
CA HIS A 140 13.56 5.17 11.43
C HIS A 140 13.23 5.86 10.09
N LEU A 141 11.95 5.89 9.70
CA LEU A 141 11.47 6.61 8.51
C LEU A 141 11.57 8.15 8.62
N GLU A 142 11.85 8.69 9.81
CA GLU A 142 11.83 10.14 10.05
C GLU A 142 12.82 10.89 9.15
N GLY A 143 12.36 11.99 8.56
CA GLY A 143 13.21 12.90 7.80
C GLY A 143 13.39 12.52 6.34
N GLU A 144 13.05 11.29 5.95
CA GLU A 144 12.94 10.87 4.57
C GLU A 144 11.83 11.63 3.84
N LYS A 145 11.98 11.72 2.52
CA LYS A 145 11.01 12.35 1.63
C LYS A 145 10.99 11.59 0.31
N THR A 146 9.85 11.64 -0.35
CA THR A 146 9.67 11.10 -1.71
C THR A 146 8.72 11.99 -2.50
N THR A 147 8.89 11.96 -3.82
CA THR A 147 8.03 12.68 -4.75
C THR A 147 6.78 11.86 -5.11
N MET A 148 5.70 12.52 -5.50
CA MET A 148 4.51 11.81 -5.97
C MET A 148 4.79 11.00 -7.26
N GLY A 149 5.70 11.48 -8.11
CA GLY A 149 6.13 10.76 -9.30
C GLY A 149 6.87 9.46 -9.00
N GLU A 150 7.71 9.43 -7.95
CA GLU A 150 8.34 8.20 -7.47
C GLU A 150 7.28 7.24 -6.91
N LEU A 151 6.33 7.73 -6.12
CA LEU A 151 5.23 6.93 -5.56
C LEU A 151 4.32 6.34 -6.65
N PHE A 152 3.90 7.13 -7.64
CA PHE A 152 3.15 6.61 -8.79
C PHE A 152 3.94 5.54 -9.55
N GLY A 153 5.26 5.71 -9.65
CA GLY A 153 6.16 4.73 -10.25
C GLY A 153 6.15 3.36 -9.57
N GLN A 154 5.57 3.25 -8.37
CA GLN A 154 5.46 2.02 -7.59
C GLN A 154 4.08 1.36 -7.67
N ILE A 155 3.14 1.89 -8.47
CA ILE A 155 1.83 1.28 -8.69
C ILE A 155 1.86 0.49 -10.02
N PRO A 156 1.77 -0.86 -9.99
CA PRO A 156 1.94 -1.67 -11.20
C PRO A 156 0.86 -1.39 -12.25
N GLU A 157 -0.37 -1.08 -11.83
CA GLU A 157 -1.47 -0.74 -12.74
C GLU A 157 -1.24 0.56 -13.52
N LEU A 158 -0.34 1.45 -13.07
CA LEU A 158 0.04 2.66 -13.80
C LEU A 158 1.12 2.41 -14.87
N ASN A 159 1.67 1.21 -14.96
CA ASN A 159 2.77 0.89 -15.90
C ASN A 159 2.40 1.18 -17.36
N TYR A 160 1.17 0.86 -17.77
CA TYR A 160 0.69 1.17 -19.12
C TYR A 160 0.67 2.67 -19.39
N LEU A 161 0.19 3.47 -18.44
CA LEU A 161 0.14 4.92 -18.58
C LEU A 161 1.54 5.52 -18.64
N TYR A 162 2.50 5.03 -17.85
CA TYR A 162 3.92 5.41 -17.98
C TYR A 162 4.48 5.07 -19.37
N SER A 163 4.19 3.89 -19.90
CA SER A 163 4.64 3.50 -21.23
C SER A 163 4.08 4.43 -22.31
N GLN A 164 2.81 4.83 -22.23
CA GLN A 164 2.16 5.69 -23.22
C GLN A 164 2.62 7.15 -23.13
N THR A 165 2.81 7.66 -21.92
CA THR A 165 3.06 9.10 -21.69
C THR A 165 4.53 9.48 -21.56
N GLU A 166 5.37 8.56 -21.07
CA GLU A 166 6.80 8.79 -20.83
C GLU A 166 7.69 7.85 -21.64
N GLY A 167 7.13 6.93 -22.43
CA GLY A 167 7.90 6.00 -23.27
C GLY A 167 8.75 5.01 -22.47
N ARG A 168 8.45 4.79 -21.18
CA ARG A 168 9.19 3.90 -20.30
C ARG A 168 8.27 2.99 -19.48
N ALA A 169 8.72 1.77 -19.23
CA ALA A 169 8.09 0.87 -18.27
C ALA A 169 8.59 1.15 -16.84
N THR A 170 7.69 1.08 -15.87
CA THR A 170 7.97 1.07 -14.44
C THR A 170 7.99 -0.33 -13.85
N PHE A 171 7.39 -1.30 -14.53
CA PHE A 171 7.31 -2.69 -14.08
C PHE A 171 7.61 -3.68 -15.21
N LEU A 172 8.12 -4.85 -14.80
CA LEU A 172 8.24 -6.05 -15.62
C LEU A 172 7.29 -7.11 -15.05
N GLU A 173 6.61 -7.86 -15.90
CA GLU A 173 5.76 -8.98 -15.44
C GLU A 173 6.63 -10.12 -14.87
N ALA A 174 6.17 -10.71 -13.77
CA ALA A 174 6.73 -11.93 -13.19
C ALA A 174 5.63 -13.00 -13.23
N GLU A 175 5.82 -14.03 -14.06
CA GLU A 175 4.85 -15.12 -14.16
C GLU A 175 4.96 -16.04 -12.95
N LEU A 176 3.83 -16.65 -12.54
CA LEU A 176 3.80 -17.62 -11.45
C LEU A 176 3.24 -18.95 -11.97
N GLU A 177 4.10 -19.94 -12.14
CA GLU A 177 3.73 -21.27 -12.61
C GLU A 177 4.02 -22.32 -11.54
N LYS A 178 3.00 -23.05 -11.09
CA LYS A 178 3.13 -24.17 -10.13
C LYS A 178 3.98 -23.82 -8.89
N GLY A 179 3.88 -22.57 -8.41
CA GLY A 179 4.63 -22.07 -7.24
C GLY A 179 6.05 -21.56 -7.54
N VAL A 180 6.41 -21.41 -8.81
CA VAL A 180 7.71 -20.89 -9.28
C VAL A 180 7.47 -19.55 -9.98
N PHE A 181 8.17 -18.51 -9.53
CA PHE A 181 8.23 -17.23 -10.20
C PHE A 181 9.21 -17.29 -11.37
N ILE A 182 8.80 -16.74 -12.51
CA ILE A 182 9.59 -16.65 -13.74
C ILE A 182 9.74 -15.16 -14.09
N LEU A 183 10.97 -14.69 -14.16
CA LEU A 183 11.30 -13.29 -14.42
C LEU A 183 12.30 -13.20 -15.59
N PRO A 184 12.02 -12.43 -16.65
CA PRO A 184 12.93 -12.32 -17.79
C PRO A 184 14.30 -11.75 -17.42
N LYS A 185 15.40 -12.36 -17.91
CA LYS A 185 16.78 -11.93 -17.64
C LYS A 185 17.12 -10.53 -18.16
N MET A 186 16.28 -9.93 -19.01
CA MET A 186 16.38 -8.51 -19.38
C MET A 186 16.42 -7.59 -18.16
N ILE A 187 15.89 -8.03 -17.01
CA ILE A 187 16.00 -7.28 -15.77
C ILE A 187 17.45 -7.09 -15.29
N LEU A 188 18.35 -8.03 -15.57
CA LEU A 188 19.77 -7.95 -15.22
C LEU A 188 20.41 -6.73 -15.89
N ASP A 189 20.10 -6.52 -17.18
CA ASP A 189 20.57 -5.38 -17.95
C ASP A 189 20.01 -4.06 -17.41
N ARG A 190 18.73 -4.05 -17.03
CA ARG A 190 18.09 -2.87 -16.41
C ARG A 190 18.74 -2.51 -15.09
N PHE A 191 19.09 -3.50 -14.27
CA PHE A 191 19.73 -3.29 -12.98
C PHE A 191 21.24 -3.06 -13.08
N HIS A 192 21.85 -3.35 -14.24
CA HIS A 192 23.31 -3.37 -14.43
C HIS A 192 23.98 -4.29 -13.41
N MET A 193 23.43 -5.49 -13.25
CA MET A 193 23.89 -6.51 -12.31
C MET A 193 24.16 -7.83 -13.04
N THR A 194 25.17 -8.57 -12.59
CA THR A 194 25.29 -9.99 -12.94
C THR A 194 24.13 -10.76 -12.32
N GLU A 195 23.86 -11.96 -12.83
CA GLU A 195 22.83 -12.84 -12.27
C GLU A 195 23.05 -13.10 -10.77
N SER A 196 24.27 -13.44 -10.37
CA SER A 196 24.62 -13.66 -8.95
C SER A 196 24.35 -12.43 -8.07
N ARG A 197 24.74 -11.24 -8.53
CA ARG A 197 24.50 -10.00 -7.80
C ARG A 197 23.01 -9.66 -7.72
N PHE A 198 22.26 -9.91 -8.78
CA PHE A 198 20.82 -9.68 -8.79
C PHE A 198 20.08 -10.64 -7.86
N VAL A 199 20.52 -11.90 -7.78
CA VAL A 199 20.02 -12.90 -6.82
C VAL A 199 20.21 -12.42 -5.39
N GLU A 200 21.42 -11.98 -5.03
CA GLU A 200 21.73 -11.41 -3.71
C GLU A 200 20.89 -10.14 -3.43
N TYR A 201 20.76 -9.26 -4.42
CA TYR A 201 19.94 -8.06 -4.34
C TYR A 201 18.47 -8.39 -4.06
N LEU A 202 17.90 -9.31 -4.83
CA LEU A 202 16.51 -9.73 -4.68
C LEU A 202 16.27 -10.35 -3.31
N GLN A 203 17.16 -11.23 -2.85
CA GLN A 203 17.12 -11.79 -1.50
C GLN A 203 17.18 -10.69 -0.43
N SER A 204 18.05 -9.69 -0.58
CA SER A 204 18.15 -8.59 0.40
C SER A 204 16.92 -7.68 0.46
N LYS A 205 16.06 -7.71 -0.57
CA LYS A 205 14.84 -6.91 -0.68
C LYS A 205 13.56 -7.68 -0.40
N SER A 206 13.66 -8.99 -0.13
CA SER A 206 12.51 -9.85 0.13
C SER A 206 12.37 -10.19 1.60
N ASP A 207 11.12 -10.14 2.08
CA ASP A 207 10.74 -10.61 3.42
C ASP A 207 10.52 -12.15 3.44
N PHE A 208 10.70 -12.82 2.30
CA PHE A 208 10.49 -14.25 2.11
C PHE A 208 11.77 -14.96 1.65
N ASN A 209 11.84 -16.26 1.97
CA ASN A 209 12.99 -17.07 1.58
C ASN A 209 12.89 -17.44 0.10
N ILE A 210 13.91 -17.05 -0.67
CA ILE A 210 14.00 -17.32 -2.11
C ILE A 210 14.96 -18.48 -2.36
N SER A 211 14.51 -19.47 -3.12
CA SER A 211 15.36 -20.53 -3.66
C SER A 211 15.31 -20.48 -5.18
N PHE A 212 16.45 -20.11 -5.78
CA PHE A 212 16.62 -20.10 -7.24
C PHE A 212 16.78 -21.52 -7.76
N GLN A 213 16.23 -21.77 -8.94
CA GLN A 213 16.42 -23.00 -9.69
C GLN A 213 17.64 -22.88 -10.60
N GLU A 214 18.02 -23.97 -11.27
CA GLU A 214 19.13 -23.93 -12.21
C GLU A 214 18.92 -22.86 -13.29
N PRO A 215 19.99 -22.18 -13.72
CA PRO A 215 19.88 -21.12 -14.71
C PRO A 215 19.21 -21.64 -15.99
N ALA A 216 18.14 -20.96 -16.42
CA ALA A 216 17.61 -21.10 -17.77
C ALA A 216 18.24 -20.03 -18.67
N ASP A 217 18.20 -20.20 -19.99
CA ASP A 217 18.86 -19.27 -20.92
C ASP A 217 18.26 -17.86 -20.88
N LEU A 218 16.93 -17.74 -20.78
CA LEU A 218 16.22 -16.46 -20.92
C LEU A 218 15.61 -15.93 -19.62
N ASP A 219 15.41 -16.79 -18.61
CA ASP A 219 14.63 -16.46 -17.42
C ASP A 219 15.37 -16.77 -16.12
N LEU A 220 15.08 -15.98 -15.08
CA LEU A 220 15.36 -16.28 -13.69
C LEU A 220 14.16 -17.01 -13.11
N LYS A 221 14.40 -18.19 -12.54
CA LYS A 221 13.36 -19.02 -11.93
C LYS A 221 13.61 -19.16 -10.44
N PHE A 222 12.62 -18.82 -9.62
CA PHE A 222 12.75 -18.95 -8.17
C PHE A 222 11.44 -19.33 -7.49
N SER A 223 11.54 -20.14 -6.44
CA SER A 223 10.43 -20.39 -5.52
C SER A 223 10.56 -19.47 -4.31
N ALA A 224 9.41 -19.05 -3.78
CA ALA A 224 9.34 -18.25 -2.57
C ALA A 224 8.55 -18.98 -1.48
N LYS A 225 9.08 -19.01 -0.25
CA LYS A 225 8.44 -19.62 0.92
C LYS A 225 8.08 -18.57 1.95
N ASN A 226 7.01 -18.80 2.72
CA ASN A 226 6.49 -17.88 3.74
C ASN A 226 6.02 -16.52 3.17
N LEU A 227 5.35 -16.56 2.01
CA LEU A 227 4.77 -15.38 1.40
C LEU A 227 3.55 -14.90 2.19
N ASN A 228 3.62 -13.67 2.68
CA ASN A 228 2.44 -12.95 3.15
C ASN A 228 1.69 -12.37 1.93
N THR A 229 0.37 -12.49 1.93
CA THR A 229 -0.48 -12.11 0.80
C THR A 229 -0.68 -10.62 0.64
N TYR A 230 -0.40 -9.86 1.71
CA TYR A 230 -0.53 -8.40 1.74
C TYR A 230 0.74 -7.65 1.37
N ASN A 231 1.89 -8.34 1.23
CA ASN A 231 3.17 -7.71 1.01
C ASN A 231 4.19 -8.67 0.36
N TYR A 232 4.33 -8.57 -0.97
CA TYR A 232 5.18 -9.46 -1.79
C TYR A 232 6.58 -8.89 -2.08
N LYS A 233 7.20 -8.10 -1.18
CA LYS A 233 8.42 -7.35 -1.51
C LYS A 233 9.53 -8.21 -2.16
N PRO A 234 10.18 -7.71 -3.23
CA PRO A 234 9.91 -6.46 -3.94
C PRO A 234 8.80 -6.57 -5.01
N LEU A 235 8.24 -7.75 -5.23
CA LEU A 235 7.13 -7.96 -6.16
C LEU A 235 5.86 -7.22 -5.70
N ARG A 236 5.03 -6.88 -6.68
CA ARG A 236 3.68 -6.35 -6.50
C ARG A 236 2.68 -7.29 -7.17
N TYR A 237 1.51 -7.43 -6.57
CA TYR A 237 0.42 -8.18 -7.17
C TYR A 237 -0.63 -7.19 -7.68
N SER A 238 -1.11 -7.39 -8.91
CA SER A 238 -2.26 -6.66 -9.44
C SER A 238 -3.49 -7.57 -9.39
N PRO A 239 -4.49 -7.28 -8.52
CA PRO A 239 -5.71 -8.05 -8.46
C PRO A 239 -6.47 -8.09 -9.78
N ASP A 240 -6.51 -6.96 -10.50
CA ASP A 240 -7.24 -6.82 -11.76
C ASP A 240 -6.63 -7.68 -12.87
N ALA A 241 -5.30 -7.75 -12.93
CA ALA A 241 -4.59 -8.55 -13.92
C ALA A 241 -4.41 -10.02 -13.49
N GLY A 242 -4.57 -10.33 -12.20
CA GLY A 242 -4.25 -11.65 -11.63
C GLY A 242 -2.77 -12.01 -11.72
N LYS A 243 -1.88 -11.02 -11.77
CA LYS A 243 -0.45 -11.18 -12.14
C LYS A 243 0.48 -10.49 -11.15
N PHE A 244 1.72 -10.98 -11.11
CA PHE A 244 2.80 -10.35 -10.35
C PHE A 244 3.69 -9.49 -11.23
N PHE A 245 4.24 -8.46 -10.63
CA PHE A 245 5.06 -7.45 -11.29
C PHE A 245 6.28 -7.12 -10.45
N PHE A 246 7.43 -7.00 -11.11
CA PHE A 246 8.67 -6.55 -10.51
C PHE A 246 8.94 -5.08 -10.85
N PRO A 247 9.13 -4.20 -9.86
CA PRO A 247 9.43 -2.79 -10.09
C PRO A 247 10.81 -2.58 -10.74
N LEU A 248 10.86 -1.75 -11.78
CA LEU A 248 12.09 -1.43 -12.52
C LEU A 248 12.83 -0.20 -11.96
N ALA A 249 12.27 0.47 -10.96
CA ALA A 249 12.93 1.57 -10.27
C ALA A 249 13.95 1.02 -9.26
N LYS A 250 15.18 1.53 -9.29
CA LYS A 250 16.28 1.09 -8.41
C LYS A 250 16.23 1.76 -7.02
N ASP A 251 15.59 2.92 -6.93
CA ASP A 251 15.68 3.80 -5.76
C ASP A 251 14.62 3.48 -4.70
N GLY A 252 14.91 3.89 -3.46
CA GLY A 252 14.52 3.32 -2.15
C GLY A 252 13.06 3.06 -1.78
N LEU A 253 12.14 2.99 -2.74
CA LEU A 253 10.76 2.53 -2.52
C LEU A 253 10.53 1.06 -2.93
N ILE A 254 11.53 0.39 -3.50
CA ILE A 254 11.40 -1.00 -3.96
C ILE A 254 11.00 -1.96 -2.82
N ASP A 255 11.45 -1.67 -1.60
CA ASP A 255 11.16 -2.40 -0.36
C ASP A 255 10.09 -1.71 0.50
N PHE A 256 9.41 -0.68 -0.01
CA PHE A 256 8.24 -0.11 0.66
C PHE A 256 7.03 -1.04 0.50
N PRO A 257 6.22 -1.27 1.55
CA PRO A 257 4.93 -1.91 1.41
C PRO A 257 3.99 -1.05 0.56
N GLU A 258 3.28 -1.68 -0.38
CA GLU A 258 2.39 -0.97 -1.30
C GLU A 258 1.28 -0.19 -0.57
N LEU A 259 0.80 -0.70 0.57
CA LEU A 259 -0.18 -0.01 1.41
C LEU A 259 0.31 1.39 1.86
N LEU A 260 1.60 1.52 2.20
CA LEU A 260 2.19 2.80 2.59
C LEU A 260 2.21 3.78 1.40
N ILE A 261 2.44 3.27 0.18
CA ILE A 261 2.48 4.06 -1.05
C ILE A 261 1.08 4.63 -1.35
N HIS A 262 0.05 3.80 -1.28
CA HIS A 262 -1.34 4.24 -1.39
C HIS A 262 -1.69 5.30 -0.35
N PHE A 263 -1.26 5.11 0.90
CA PHE A 263 -1.50 6.08 1.97
C PHE A 263 -0.85 7.44 1.66
N LEU A 264 0.40 7.46 1.20
CA LEU A 264 1.13 8.70 0.89
C LEU A 264 0.50 9.48 -0.26
N LEU A 265 0.12 8.78 -1.34
CA LEU A 265 -0.55 9.38 -2.50
C LEU A 265 -1.93 9.94 -2.10
N LEU A 266 -2.73 9.16 -1.37
CA LEU A 266 -4.05 9.59 -0.89
C LEU A 266 -3.94 10.74 0.11
N TYR A 267 -2.95 10.73 1.00
CA TYR A 267 -2.70 11.83 1.91
C TYR A 267 -2.49 13.13 1.13
N ASN A 268 -1.53 13.18 0.19
CA ASN A 268 -1.27 14.41 -0.56
C ASN A 268 -2.49 14.85 -1.37
N LEU A 269 -3.12 13.93 -2.11
CA LEU A 269 -4.32 14.25 -2.89
C LEU A 269 -5.47 14.76 -2.03
N SER A 270 -5.67 14.21 -0.83
CA SER A 270 -6.69 14.70 0.10
C SER A 270 -6.38 16.11 0.60
N MET A 271 -5.11 16.42 0.86
CA MET A 271 -4.66 17.74 1.29
C MET A 271 -4.87 18.77 0.18
N ILE A 272 -4.53 18.43 -1.07
CA ILE A 272 -4.77 19.28 -2.23
C ILE A 272 -6.26 19.52 -2.43
N ALA A 273 -7.07 18.45 -2.47
CA ALA A 273 -8.51 18.55 -2.66
C ALA A 273 -9.20 19.39 -1.58
N ARG A 274 -8.67 19.38 -0.34
CA ARG A 274 -9.24 20.12 0.79
C ARG A 274 -8.74 21.56 0.91
N TYR A 275 -7.47 21.82 0.63
CA TYR A 275 -6.81 23.08 0.96
C TYR A 275 -6.33 23.89 -0.25
N GLU A 276 -6.13 23.26 -1.41
CA GLU A 276 -5.66 23.89 -2.64
C GLU A 276 -6.77 23.91 -3.71
N THR A 277 -7.94 24.45 -3.34
CA THR A 277 -9.19 24.42 -4.13
C THR A 277 -9.04 24.97 -5.56
N GLU A 278 -8.28 26.05 -5.74
CA GLU A 278 -8.05 26.66 -7.07
C GLU A 278 -7.31 25.69 -7.99
N TRP A 279 -6.13 25.22 -7.58
CA TRP A 279 -5.33 24.30 -8.38
C TRP A 279 -6.07 22.99 -8.65
N TRP A 280 -6.75 22.44 -7.65
CA TRP A 280 -7.54 21.21 -7.81
C TRP A 280 -8.68 21.39 -8.83
N SER A 281 -9.37 22.54 -8.77
CA SER A 281 -10.44 22.85 -9.73
C SER A 281 -9.91 23.08 -11.14
N GLU A 282 -8.77 23.76 -11.28
CA GLU A 282 -8.10 23.97 -12.56
C GLU A 282 -7.62 22.66 -13.17
N LEU A 283 -6.99 21.77 -12.39
CA LEU A 283 -6.59 20.44 -12.83
C LEU A 283 -7.78 19.67 -13.41
N ILE A 284 -8.91 19.64 -12.68
CA ILE A 284 -10.11 18.89 -13.08
C ILE A 284 -10.75 19.49 -14.34
N LYS A 285 -10.83 20.82 -14.44
CA LYS A 285 -11.54 21.50 -15.55
C LYS A 285 -10.70 21.60 -16.81
N MET A 286 -9.41 21.89 -16.66
CA MET A 286 -8.52 22.21 -17.77
C MET A 286 -7.66 21.02 -18.20
N MET A 287 -7.48 20.03 -17.33
CA MET A 287 -6.67 18.82 -17.60
C MET A 287 -5.31 19.16 -18.24
N PRO A 288 -4.54 20.09 -17.66
CA PRO A 288 -3.49 20.81 -18.38
C PRO A 288 -2.24 19.98 -18.71
N ASN A 289 -2.02 18.87 -17.98
CA ASN A 289 -0.80 18.07 -18.10
C ASN A 289 -1.07 16.61 -17.67
N LYS A 290 0.00 15.80 -17.63
CA LYS A 290 -0.06 14.39 -17.25
C LYS A 290 -0.53 14.12 -15.80
N ASP A 291 -0.54 15.11 -14.92
CA ASP A 291 -0.99 14.90 -13.53
C ASP A 291 -2.43 14.39 -13.52
N TYR A 292 -3.31 14.94 -14.38
CA TYR A 292 -4.73 14.56 -14.42
C TYR A 292 -4.96 13.07 -14.73
N PRO A 293 -4.49 12.50 -15.87
CA PRO A 293 -4.75 11.09 -16.17
C PRO A 293 -4.14 10.16 -15.10
N PHE A 294 -2.95 10.47 -14.57
CA PHE A 294 -2.35 9.63 -13.52
C PHE A 294 -3.12 9.68 -12.21
N ILE A 295 -3.56 10.86 -11.77
CA ILE A 295 -4.37 11.00 -10.56
C ILE A 295 -5.70 10.29 -10.73
N GLN A 296 -6.38 10.47 -11.87
CA GLN A 296 -7.66 9.82 -12.13
C GLN A 296 -7.52 8.30 -12.14
N THR A 297 -6.54 7.76 -12.86
CA THR A 297 -6.30 6.31 -12.90
C THR A 297 -5.89 5.77 -11.53
N PHE A 298 -5.04 6.47 -10.77
CA PHE A 298 -4.70 6.08 -9.40
C PHE A 298 -5.93 6.02 -8.48
N LEU A 299 -6.83 7.01 -8.56
CA LEU A 299 -8.06 7.01 -7.75
C LEU A 299 -9.01 5.86 -8.11
N GLN A 300 -8.97 5.38 -9.35
CA GLN A 300 -9.69 4.15 -9.75
C GLN A 300 -8.99 2.90 -9.20
N ILE A 301 -7.66 2.82 -9.29
CA ILE A 301 -6.90 1.68 -8.77
C ILE A 301 -7.08 1.55 -7.25
N THR A 302 -6.88 2.65 -6.52
CA THR A 302 -6.92 2.64 -5.05
C THR A 302 -8.29 2.32 -4.49
N SER A 303 -9.35 2.51 -5.26
CA SER A 303 -10.72 2.27 -4.79
C SER A 303 -10.99 0.79 -4.51
N ALA A 304 -10.40 -0.09 -5.33
CA ALA A 304 -10.38 -1.54 -5.09
C ALA A 304 -9.13 -1.98 -4.33
N LYS A 305 -7.94 -1.47 -4.71
CA LYS A 305 -6.66 -1.99 -4.22
C LYS A 305 -6.34 -1.63 -2.78
N GLY A 306 -6.74 -0.45 -2.32
CA GLY A 306 -6.54 -0.03 -0.92
C GLY A 306 -7.22 -0.99 0.06
N PRO A 307 -8.55 -1.21 -0.04
CA PRO A 307 -9.26 -2.17 0.79
C PRO A 307 -8.82 -3.62 0.58
N TYR A 308 -8.44 -4.00 -0.65
CA TYR A 308 -7.87 -5.31 -0.94
C TYR A 308 -6.61 -5.58 -0.10
N LEU A 309 -5.65 -4.65 -0.06
CA LEU A 309 -4.41 -4.81 0.71
C LEU A 309 -4.67 -4.94 2.21
N ILE A 310 -5.63 -4.16 2.73
CA ILE A 310 -6.11 -4.27 4.13
C ILE A 310 -6.69 -5.66 4.38
N TYR A 311 -7.55 -6.14 3.49
CA TYR A 311 -8.19 -7.44 3.66
C TYR A 311 -7.18 -8.58 3.63
N GLN A 312 -6.23 -8.57 2.67
CA GLN A 312 -5.15 -9.56 2.64
C GLN A 312 -4.40 -9.60 3.98
N TYR A 313 -4.11 -8.43 4.57
CA TYR A 313 -3.43 -8.35 5.86
C TYR A 313 -4.22 -9.02 6.97
N LEU A 314 -5.51 -8.68 7.09
CA LEU A 314 -6.38 -9.25 8.13
C LEU A 314 -6.65 -10.74 7.91
N ALA A 315 -6.78 -11.18 6.65
CA ALA A 315 -7.04 -12.56 6.29
C ALA A 315 -5.83 -13.47 6.59
N ASP A 316 -4.60 -13.00 6.35
CA ASP A 316 -3.39 -13.73 6.74
C ASP A 316 -3.30 -13.95 8.26
N LYS A 317 -3.79 -13.00 9.07
CA LYS A 317 -3.82 -13.12 10.53
C LYS A 317 -4.86 -14.13 11.04
N LYS A 318 -5.83 -14.56 10.20
CA LYS A 318 -6.83 -15.57 10.59
C LYS A 318 -6.21 -16.95 10.76
N HIS A 319 -5.17 -17.26 9.97
CA HIS A 319 -4.50 -18.56 9.92
C HIS A 319 -3.26 -18.57 10.79
#